data_AF-A0A535N129-F1
#
_entry.id   AF-A0A535N129-F1
#
_cell.length_a   1.000
_cell.length_b   1.000
_cell.length_c   1.000
_cell.angle_alpha   90.00
_cell.angle_beta   90.00
_cell.angle_gamma   90.00
#
_symmetry.space_group_name_H-M   'P 1'
#
loop_
_entity.id
_entity.type
_entity.pdbx_description
1 polymer ?
#
loop_
_entity_poly.entity_id
_entity_poly.type
_entity_poly.pdbx_seq_one_letter_code
_entity_poly.pdbx_strand_id
1 'polypeptide(L)'
;LVITDSLSAVALSANGYTVPSAAVAALDAGADMVLYNADPSTVAAVTSQTVSAMVSAVNAGTLSRAALEIAAGRVLAAKGVDLCP
;
A
#
# COMPACT_ATOMS: atom_id res chain seq x y z
N LEU A 1 11.46 -8.19 -2.99
CA LEU A 1 10.63 -6.99 -2.79
C LEU A 1 9.82 -6.79 -4.07
N VAL A 2 8.51 -6.80 -3.98
CA VAL A 2 7.61 -6.47 -5.07
C VAL A 2 7.09 -5.05 -4.84
N ILE A 3 7.45 -4.14 -5.75
CA ILE A 3 6.95 -2.77 -5.75
C ILE A 3 6.04 -2.63 -6.97
N THR A 4 4.87 -2.02 -6.78
CA THR A 4 3.99 -1.71 -7.91
C THR A 4 4.59 -0.60 -8.78
N ASP A 5 4.16 -0.53 -10.04
CA ASP A 5 4.18 0.76 -10.75
C ASP A 5 3.19 1.73 -10.08
N SER A 6 3.13 2.98 -10.56
CA SER A 6 2.29 4.02 -9.98
C SER A 6 0.81 3.63 -9.94
N LEU A 7 0.26 3.50 -8.73
CA LEU A 7 -1.17 3.29 -8.48
C LEU A 7 -2.02 4.51 -8.86
N SER A 8 -1.39 5.64 -9.17
CA SER A 8 -2.05 6.81 -9.74
C SER A 8 -2.13 6.78 -11.27
N ALA A 9 -1.71 5.68 -11.91
CA ALA A 9 -1.78 5.52 -13.36
C ALA A 9 -3.24 5.50 -13.85
N VAL A 10 -3.46 6.11 -15.01
CA VAL A 10 -4.80 6.21 -15.64
C VAL A 10 -5.42 4.84 -15.91
N ALA A 11 -4.60 3.81 -16.13
CA ALA A 11 -5.09 2.45 -16.32
C ALA A 11 -5.91 1.93 -15.12
N LEU A 12 -5.55 2.31 -13.89
CA LEU A 12 -6.27 1.88 -12.70
C LEU A 12 -7.56 2.68 -12.49
N SER A 13 -7.50 4.00 -12.66
CA SER A 13 -8.70 4.84 -12.55
C SER A 13 -9.72 4.56 -13.66
N ALA A 14 -9.26 4.20 -14.86
CA ALA A 14 -10.13 3.72 -15.94
C ALA A 14 -10.86 2.40 -15.60
N ASN A 15 -10.34 1.62 -14.64
CA ASN A 15 -10.96 0.41 -14.11
C ASN A 15 -11.65 0.63 -12.74
N GLY A 16 -11.91 1.89 -12.37
CA GLY A 16 -12.66 2.24 -11.16
C GLY A 16 -11.85 2.21 -9.86
N TYR A 17 -10.54 1.98 -9.92
CA TYR A 17 -9.70 2.05 -8.74
C TYR A 17 -9.33 3.50 -8.38
N THR A 18 -9.45 3.80 -7.09
CA THR A 18 -8.75 4.93 -6.44
C THR A 18 -7.43 4.45 -5.86
N VAL A 19 -6.46 5.35 -5.61
CA VAL A 19 -5.19 4.99 -4.96
C VAL A 19 -5.40 4.20 -3.65
N PRO A 20 -6.29 4.62 -2.71
CA PRO A 20 -6.55 3.84 -1.50
C PRO A 20 -7.04 2.41 -1.78
N SER A 21 -8.01 2.25 -2.69
CA SER A 21 -8.53 0.91 -3.04
C SER A 21 -7.53 0.04 -3.79
N ALA A 22 -6.72 0.64 -4.67
CA ALA A 22 -5.67 -0.04 -5.41
C ALA A 22 -4.55 -0.50 -4.47
N ALA A 23 -4.21 0.29 -3.45
CA ALA A 23 -3.18 -0.06 -2.49
C ALA A 23 -3.59 -1.29 -1.68
N VAL A 24 -4.84 -1.35 -1.19
CA VAL A 24 -5.36 -2.53 -0.50
C VAL A 24 -5.30 -3.75 -1.41
N ALA A 25 -5.78 -3.63 -2.66
CA ALA A 25 -5.77 -4.74 -3.61
C ALA A 25 -4.35 -5.20 -3.98
N ALA A 26 -3.40 -4.28 -4.14
CA ALA A 26 -2.02 -4.60 -4.45
C ALA A 26 -1.33 -5.35 -3.29
N LEU A 27 -1.55 -4.89 -2.05
CA LEU A 27 -1.01 -5.54 -0.85
C LEU A 27 -1.62 -6.93 -0.65
N ASP A 28 -2.93 -7.07 -0.86
CA ASP A 28 -3.62 -8.37 -0.81
C ASP A 28 -3.11 -9.33 -1.90
N ALA A 29 -2.79 -8.80 -3.09
CA ALA A 29 -2.14 -9.54 -4.17
C ALA A 29 -0.65 -9.85 -3.92
N GLY A 30 -0.07 -9.40 -2.81
CA GLY A 30 1.29 -9.73 -2.39
C GLY A 30 2.37 -8.71 -2.76
N ALA A 31 2.00 -7.47 -3.13
CA ALA A 31 2.96 -6.38 -3.20
C ALA A 31 3.52 -6.08 -1.79
N ASP A 32 4.81 -5.74 -1.72
CA ASP A 32 5.46 -5.37 -0.46
C ASP A 32 5.43 -3.84 -0.25
N MET A 33 5.39 -3.08 -1.35
CA MET A 33 5.36 -1.62 -1.36
C MET A 33 4.51 -1.10 -2.51
N VAL A 34 3.72 -0.06 -2.25
CA VAL A 34 2.91 0.62 -3.25
C VAL A 34 3.55 1.94 -3.63
N LEU A 35 3.60 2.22 -4.93
CA LEU A 35 4.04 3.49 -5.47
C LEU A 35 2.83 4.26 -5.98
N TYR A 36 2.74 5.56 -5.73
CA TYR A 36 1.75 6.43 -6.36
C TYR A 36 2.25 7.86 -6.38
N ASN A 37 1.61 8.69 -7.21
CA ASN A 37 1.83 10.13 -7.20
C ASN A 37 0.51 10.87 -6.93
N ALA A 38 0.62 12.11 -6.47
CA ALA A 38 -0.51 13.02 -6.27
C ALA A 38 -0.02 14.47 -6.38
N ASP A 39 -0.94 15.40 -6.57
CA ASP A 39 -0.59 16.82 -6.51
C ASP A 39 0.01 17.15 -5.12
N PRO A 40 1.07 17.99 -5.02
CA PRO A 40 1.69 18.33 -3.74
C PRO A 40 0.71 18.86 -2.69
N SER A 41 -0.37 19.53 -3.10
CA SER A 41 -1.41 20.03 -2.19
C SER A 41 -2.32 18.94 -1.61
N THR A 42 -2.33 17.75 -2.22
CA THR A 42 -3.24 16.65 -1.86
C THR A 42 -2.53 15.36 -1.43
N VAL A 43 -1.22 15.23 -1.69
CA VAL A 43 -0.47 13.99 -1.43
C VAL A 43 -0.57 13.52 0.03
N ALA A 44 -0.56 14.46 0.98
CA ALA A 44 -0.74 14.14 2.40
C ALA A 44 -2.12 13.52 2.68
N ALA A 45 -3.18 14.12 2.13
CA ALA A 45 -4.55 13.62 2.29
C ALA A 45 -4.71 12.24 1.62
N VAL A 46 -4.17 12.05 0.42
CA VAL A 46 -4.16 10.74 -0.27
C VAL A 46 -3.40 9.70 0.53
N THR A 47 -2.27 10.07 1.15
CA THR A 47 -1.51 9.18 2.04
C THR A 47 -2.37 8.73 3.22
N SER A 48 -2.98 9.68 3.94
CA SER A 48 -3.82 9.36 5.10
C SER A 48 -5.03 8.51 4.73
N GLN A 49 -5.68 8.79 3.60
CA GLN A 49 -6.80 7.98 3.10
C GLN A 49 -6.35 6.56 2.73
N THR A 50 -5.18 6.42 2.13
CA THR A 50 -4.59 5.11 1.78
C THR A 50 -4.31 4.28 3.03
N VAL A 51 -3.67 4.88 4.04
CA VAL A 51 -3.43 4.21 5.33
C VAL A 51 -4.74 3.85 6.02
N SER A 52 -5.74 4.75 6.02
CA SER A 52 -7.06 4.48 6.60
C SER A 52 -7.78 3.31 5.91
N ALA A 53 -7.68 3.22 4.58
CA ALA A 53 -8.23 2.10 3.81
C ALA A 53 -7.54 0.78 4.15
N MET A 54 -6.21 0.77 4.32
CA MET A 54 -5.46 -0.41 4.75
C MET A 54 -5.88 -0.87 6.16
N VAL A 55 -5.97 0.05 7.12
CA VAL A 55 -6.43 -0.26 8.48
C VAL A 55 -7.86 -0.80 8.47
N SER A 56 -8.75 -0.19 7.69
CA SER A 56 -10.13 -0.65 7.55
C SER A 56 -10.21 -2.04 6.93
N ALA A 57 -9.41 -2.33 5.91
CA ALA A 57 -9.34 -3.65 5.27
C ALA A 57 -8.82 -4.73 6.23
N VAL A 58 -7.82 -4.41 7.07
CA VAL A 58 -7.35 -5.32 8.12
C VAL A 58 -8.44 -5.58 9.15
N ASN A 59 -9.12 -4.53 9.61
CA ASN A 59 -10.20 -4.66 10.59
C ASN A 59 -11.41 -5.44 10.04
N ALA A 60 -11.68 -5.31 8.73
CA ALA A 60 -12.72 -6.06 8.03
C ALA A 60 -12.30 -7.50 7.68
N GLY A 61 -11.02 -7.86 7.86
CA GLY A 61 -10.49 -9.17 7.51
C GLY A 61 -10.27 -9.39 6.01
N THR A 62 -10.42 -8.35 5.18
CA THR A 62 -10.18 -8.42 3.72
C THR A 62 -8.73 -8.16 3.35
N LEU A 63 -7.89 -7.74 4.30
CA LEU A 63 -6.44 -7.72 4.17
C LEU A 63 -5.85 -8.44 5.39
N SER A 64 -5.04 -9.47 5.16
CA SER A 64 -4.39 -10.20 6.25
C SER A 64 -3.38 -9.32 6.99
N ARG A 65 -3.54 -9.19 8.31
CA ARG A 65 -2.55 -8.50 9.18
C ARG A 65 -1.16 -9.12 9.03
N ALA A 66 -1.08 -10.45 9.03
CA ALA A 66 0.19 -11.16 8.89
C ALA A 66 0.84 -10.89 7.51
N ALA A 67 0.06 -10.80 6.44
CA ALA A 67 0.59 -10.45 5.12
C ALA A 67 1.18 -9.03 5.12
N LEU A 68 0.49 -8.07 5.75
CA LEU A 68 0.98 -6.69 5.87
C LEU A 68 2.25 -6.59 6.72
N GLU A 69 2.34 -7.34 7.83
CA GLU A 69 3.54 -7.41 8.67
C GLU A 69 4.73 -8.03 7.93
N ILE A 70 4.51 -9.08 7.14
CA ILE A 70 5.54 -9.69 6.28
C ILE A 70 6.03 -8.70 5.22
N ALA A 71 5.12 -8.01 4.54
CA ALA A 71 5.46 -6.97 3.56
C ALA A 71 6.32 -5.87 4.20
N ALA A 72 5.88 -5.33 5.35
CA ALA A 72 6.64 -4.33 6.09
C ALA A 72 8.02 -4.86 6.54
N GLY A 73 8.10 -6.10 7.02
CA GLY A 73 9.35 -6.75 7.40
C GLY A 73 10.34 -6.85 6.23
N ARG A 74 9.86 -7.21 5.02
CA ARG A 74 10.70 -7.23 3.81
C ARG A 74 11.19 -5.83 3.41
N VAL A 75 10.35 -4.80 3.56
CA VAL A 75 10.75 -3.40 3.34
C VAL A 75 11.84 -2.98 4.33
N LEU A 76 11.68 -3.31 5.61
CA LEU A 76 12.62 -2.95 6.67
C LEU A 76 13.95 -3.69 6.51
N ALA A 77 13.91 -4.98 6.18
CA ALA A 77 15.10 -5.77 5.85
C ALA A 77 15.85 -5.19 4.64
N ALA A 78 15.14 -4.78 3.58
CA ALA A 78 15.75 -4.12 2.43
C ALA A 78 16.39 -2.76 2.77
N LYS A 79 15.91 -2.10 3.83
CA LYS A 79 16.49 -0.86 4.38
C LYS A 79 17.65 -1.12 5.35
N GLY A 80 18.00 -2.38 5.63
CA GLY A 80 19.01 -2.73 6.64
C GLY A 80 18.58 -2.42 8.07
N VAL A 81 17.27 -2.30 8.33
CA VAL A 81 16.74 -2.12 9.68
C VAL A 81 16.60 -3.48 10.35
N ASP A 82 17.32 -3.68 11.45
CA ASP A 82 17.16 -4.86 12.29
C ASP A 82 15.92 -4.72 13.18
N LEU A 83 15.03 -5.71 13.13
CA LEU A 83 13.83 -5.77 13.97
C LEU A 83 14.06 -6.59 15.24
N CYS A 84 15.20 -7.29 15.35
CA CYS A 84 15.60 -8.11 16.49
C CYS A 84 17.10 -7.91 16.79
N PRO A 85 17.49 -6.76 17.38
CA PRO A 85 18.88 -6.44 17.70
C PRO A 85 19.49 -7.34 18.79
#